data_AF-A0A8D6XZD0-F1
#
_entry.id   AF-A0A8D6XZD0-F1
#
_cell.length_a   1.000
_cell.length_b   1.000
_cell.length_c   1.000
_cell.angle_alpha   90.00
_cell.angle_beta   90.00
_cell.angle_gamma   90.00
#
_symmetry.space_group_name_H-M   'P 1'
#
loop_
_entity.id
_entity.type
_entity.pdbx_description
1 polymer ?
#
loop_
_entity_poly.entity_id
_entity_poly.type
_entity_poly.pdbx_seq_one_letter_code
_entity_poly.pdbx_strand_id
1 'polypeptide(L)'
;MRHALTRRLPPRRQACPAPPSEEDLQRQRRRAATNARLYLLDILQLQRDPVAAALHRQLQAARAEDAIGAAIAETLRALPQITSASYAERVRARIGELLPDALQAA
;
A
#
# COMPACT_ATOMS: atom_id res chain seq x y z
N MET A 1 -50.24 15.54 -21.56
CA MET A 1 -49.19 16.03 -20.64
C MET A 1 -48.48 14.83 -20.01
N ARG A 2 -47.14 14.86 -19.97
CA ARG A 2 -46.24 13.73 -19.71
C ARG A 2 -46.26 13.35 -18.22
N HIS A 3 -46.70 12.13 -17.90
CA HIS A 3 -46.48 11.54 -16.58
C HIS A 3 -45.00 11.14 -16.47
N ALA A 4 -44.22 11.99 -15.81
CA ALA A 4 -42.84 11.70 -15.42
C ALA A 4 -42.87 10.62 -14.33
N LEU A 5 -42.64 9.36 -14.72
CA LEU A 5 -42.34 8.26 -13.81
C LEU A 5 -40.94 8.46 -13.23
N THR A 6 -40.87 9.20 -12.13
CA THR A 6 -39.68 9.38 -11.32
C THR A 6 -39.29 8.03 -10.73
N ARG A 7 -38.34 7.36 -11.39
CA ARG A 7 -37.71 6.12 -10.94
C ARG A 7 -36.92 6.44 -9.66
N ARG A 8 -37.57 6.29 -8.49
CA ARG A 8 -36.91 6.35 -7.18
C ARG A 8 -35.91 5.20 -7.11
N LEU A 9 -34.62 5.52 -7.25
CA LEU A 9 -33.53 4.63 -6.89
C LEU A 9 -33.65 4.31 -5.39
N PRO A 10 -33.58 3.04 -4.96
CA PRO A 10 -33.53 2.74 -3.54
C PRO A 10 -32.24 3.34 -2.96
N PRO A 11 -32.28 3.92 -1.76
CA PRO A 11 -31.04 4.24 -1.06
C PRO A 11 -30.27 2.93 -0.90
N ARG A 12 -29.01 2.90 -1.36
CA ARG A 12 -28.07 1.86 -0.93
C ARG A 12 -28.11 1.89 0.59
N ARG A 13 -28.73 0.88 1.21
CA ARG A 13 -28.61 0.61 2.64
C ARG A 13 -27.12 0.44 2.89
N GLN A 14 -26.47 1.50 3.36
CA GLN A 14 -25.21 1.37 4.05
C GLN A 14 -25.55 0.54 5.29
N ALA A 15 -25.28 -0.76 5.20
CA ALA A 15 -25.25 -1.60 6.38
C ALA A 15 -24.22 -0.98 7.33
N CYS A 16 -24.64 -0.75 8.58
CA CYS A 16 -23.74 -0.38 9.66
C CYS A 16 -22.49 -1.28 9.59
N PRO A 17 -21.25 -0.75 9.60
CA PRO A 17 -20.09 -1.59 9.50
C PRO A 17 -20.05 -2.49 10.74
N ALA A 18 -20.35 -3.77 10.56
CA ALA A 18 -19.95 -4.78 11.52
C ALA A 18 -18.42 -4.69 11.68
N PRO A 19 -17.86 -4.91 12.88
CA PRO A 19 -16.42 -4.92 13.07
C PRO A 19 -15.81 -5.91 12.06
N PRO A 20 -14.72 -5.52 11.36
CA PRO A 20 -14.12 -6.36 10.35
C PRO A 20 -13.70 -7.70 10.98
N SER A 21 -14.00 -8.80 10.30
CA SER A 21 -13.56 -10.12 10.75
C SER A 21 -12.04 -10.23 10.61
N GLU A 22 -11.39 -11.13 11.34
CA GLU A 22 -9.95 -11.39 11.19
C GLU A 22 -9.55 -11.68 9.73
N GLU A 23 -10.40 -12.38 8.98
CA GLU A 23 -10.17 -12.65 7.56
C GLU A 23 -10.18 -11.38 6.69
N ASP A 24 -11.05 -10.41 7.02
CA ASP A 24 -11.10 -9.11 6.35
C ASP A 24 -9.86 -8.28 6.67
N LEU A 25 -9.42 -8.30 7.94
CA LEU A 25 -8.18 -7.66 8.37
C LEU A 25 -6.97 -8.26 7.66
N GLN A 26 -6.89 -9.59 7.57
CA GLN A 26 -5.85 -10.32 6.84
C GLN A 26 -5.85 -9.97 5.34
N ARG A 27 -7.02 -9.90 4.71
CA ARG A 27 -7.13 -9.43 3.32
C ARG A 27 -6.68 -7.99 3.16
N GLN A 28 -7.04 -7.11 4.09
CA GLN A 28 -6.66 -5.71 4.06
C GLN A 28 -5.15 -5.54 4.22
N ARG A 29 -4.51 -6.31 5.12
CA ARG A 29 -3.05 -6.35 5.30
C ARG A 29 -2.34 -6.77 4.02
N ARG A 30 -2.77 -7.87 3.39
CA ARG A 30 -2.20 -8.34 2.10
C ARG A 30 -2.34 -7.30 1.00
N ARG A 31 -3.50 -6.64 0.90
CA ARG A 31 -3.73 -5.56 -0.07
C ARG A 31 -2.84 -4.35 0.19
N ALA A 32 -2.71 -3.93 1.45
CA ALA A 32 -1.86 -2.82 1.86
C ALA A 32 -0.39 -3.08 1.56
N ALA A 33 0.13 -4.25 1.94
CA ALA A 33 1.49 -4.68 1.62
C ALA A 33 1.74 -4.71 0.11
N THR A 34 0.76 -5.16 -0.67
CA THR A 34 0.83 -5.15 -2.14
C THR A 34 0.90 -3.73 -2.70
N ASN A 35 0.07 -2.81 -2.22
CA ASN A 35 0.08 -1.41 -2.64
C ASN A 35 1.39 -0.70 -2.27
N ALA A 36 1.87 -0.89 -1.04
CA ALA A 36 3.15 -0.37 -0.57
C ALA A 36 4.31 -0.86 -1.46
N ARG A 37 4.31 -2.16 -1.78
CA ARG A 37 5.29 -2.76 -2.68
C ARG A 37 5.26 -2.14 -4.07
N LEU A 38 4.08 -2.03 -4.69
CA LEU A 38 3.93 -1.44 -6.04
C LEU A 38 4.42 0.01 -6.08
N TYR A 39 4.10 0.79 -5.05
CA TYR A 39 4.56 2.16 -4.93
C TYR A 39 6.10 2.27 -4.85
N LEU A 40 6.74 1.40 -4.05
CA LEU A 40 8.20 1.39 -3.95
C LEU A 40 8.86 0.92 -5.25
N LEU A 41 8.30 -0.07 -5.94
CA LEU A 41 8.80 -0.48 -7.27
C LEU A 41 8.74 0.70 -8.25
N ASP A 42 7.63 1.43 -8.28
CA ASP A 42 7.47 2.61 -9.14
C ASP A 42 8.45 3.74 -8.80
N ILE A 43 8.80 3.94 -7.53
CA ILE A 43 9.83 4.93 -7.15
C ILE A 43 11.23 4.46 -7.54
N LEU A 44 11.54 3.19 -7.28
CA LEU A 44 12.86 2.62 -7.53
C LEU A 44 13.17 2.56 -9.02
N GLN A 45 12.17 2.28 -9.88
CA GLN A 45 12.35 2.27 -11.33
C GLN A 45 12.73 3.66 -11.90
N LEU A 46 12.37 4.74 -11.20
CA LEU A 46 12.67 6.12 -11.61
C LEU A 46 14.08 6.54 -11.20
N GLN A 47 14.70 5.85 -10.25
CA GLN A 47 16.05 6.16 -9.81
C GLN A 47 17.07 5.62 -10.82
N ARG A 48 17.97 6.50 -11.28
CA ARG A 48 19.08 6.12 -12.16
C ARG A 48 20.28 5.65 -11.34
N ASP A 49 20.06 4.67 -10.46
CA ASP A 49 21.02 4.21 -9.47
C ASP A 49 21.09 2.66 -9.44
N PRO A 50 22.30 2.05 -9.43
CA PRO A 50 22.45 0.60 -9.44
C PRO A 50 21.95 -0.08 -8.16
N VAL A 51 22.02 0.60 -7.01
CA VAL A 51 21.47 0.09 -5.74
C VAL A 51 19.95 0.08 -5.83
N ALA A 52 19.34 1.11 -6.38
CA ALA A 52 17.89 1.14 -6.62
C ALA A 52 17.44 -0.02 -7.53
N ALA A 53 18.19 -0.33 -8.60
CA ALA A 53 17.89 -1.45 -9.48
C ALA A 53 18.05 -2.83 -8.77
N ALA A 54 18.99 -2.96 -7.83
CA ALA A 54 19.14 -4.16 -7.02
C ALA A 54 17.95 -4.33 -6.05
N LEU A 55 17.58 -3.26 -5.35
CA LEU A 55 16.42 -3.22 -4.45
C LEU A 55 15.12 -3.51 -5.20
N HIS A 56 14.96 -2.97 -6.42
CA HIS A 56 13.79 -3.23 -7.26
C HIS A 56 13.65 -4.72 -7.55
N ARG A 57 14.74 -5.39 -7.95
CA ARG A 57 14.73 -6.84 -8.21
C ARG A 57 14.45 -7.66 -6.95
N GLN A 58 15.05 -7.30 -5.81
CA GLN A 58 14.78 -7.97 -4.54
C GLN A 58 13.31 -7.84 -4.14
N LEU A 59 12.78 -6.62 -4.20
CA LEU A 59 11.38 -6.33 -3.90
C LEU A 59 10.44 -7.02 -4.89
N GLN A 60 10.80 -7.16 -6.16
CA GLN A 60 10.05 -7.89 -7.17
C GLN A 60 10.12 -9.43 -6.99
N ALA A 61 11.20 -9.94 -6.41
CA ALA A 61 11.36 -11.37 -6.13
C ALA A 61 10.62 -11.83 -4.87
N ALA A 62 10.32 -10.94 -3.92
CA ALA A 62 9.56 -11.27 -2.71
C ALA A 62 8.16 -11.84 -3.03
N ARG A 63 7.76 -12.94 -2.40
CA ARG A 63 6.45 -13.60 -2.64
C ARG A 63 5.65 -13.83 -1.35
N ALA A 64 6.31 -14.24 -0.28
CA ALA A 64 5.68 -14.41 1.03
C ALA A 64 5.42 -13.04 1.67
N GLU A 65 4.33 -12.92 2.47
CA GLU A 65 3.97 -11.67 3.17
C GLU A 65 5.14 -11.15 4.02
N ASP A 66 5.78 -12.03 4.78
CA ASP A 66 6.93 -11.72 5.62
C ASP A 66 8.13 -11.22 4.80
N ALA A 67 8.44 -11.92 3.70
CA ALA A 67 9.50 -11.51 2.77
C ALA A 67 9.20 -10.16 2.09
N ILE A 68 7.93 -9.86 1.80
CA ILE A 68 7.52 -8.56 1.26
C ILE A 68 7.73 -7.47 2.32
N GLY A 69 7.32 -7.71 3.56
CA GLY A 69 7.54 -6.79 4.68
C GLY A 69 9.02 -6.50 4.91
N ALA A 70 9.86 -7.54 4.95
CA ALA A 70 11.31 -7.40 5.08
C ALA A 70 11.93 -6.60 3.93
N ALA A 71 11.55 -6.89 2.67
CA ALA A 71 12.04 -6.16 1.50
C ALA A 71 11.59 -4.69 1.47
N ILE A 72 10.38 -4.38 1.94
CA ILE A 72 9.90 -3.01 2.13
C ILE A 72 10.77 -2.29 3.17
N ALA A 73 10.98 -2.91 4.33
CA ALA A 73 11.79 -2.31 5.40
C ALA A 73 13.24 -2.04 4.96
N GLU A 74 13.84 -2.98 4.23
CA GLU A 74 15.18 -2.82 3.64
C GLU A 74 15.22 -1.65 2.66
N THR A 75 14.25 -1.59 1.75
CA THR A 75 14.14 -0.52 0.76
C THR A 75 14.04 0.85 1.43
N LEU A 76 13.21 0.98 2.47
CA LEU A 76 13.05 2.24 3.21
C LEU A 76 14.35 2.65 3.91
N ARG A 77 15.11 1.69 4.46
CA ARG A 77 16.41 1.94 5.10
C ARG A 77 17.47 2.41 4.09
N ALA A 78 17.47 1.85 2.89
CA ALA A 78 18.43 2.19 1.84
C ALA A 78 18.06 3.46 1.05
N LEU A 79 16.77 3.83 1.01
CA LEU A 79 16.23 5.01 0.30
C LEU A 79 16.99 6.34 0.49
N PRO A 80 17.40 6.76 1.71
CA PRO A 80 18.14 8.02 1.89
C PRO A 80 19.59 7.96 1.36
N GLN A 81 20.10 6.79 0.98
CA GLN A 81 21.42 6.66 0.35
C GLN A 81 21.34 6.82 -1.18
N ILE A 82 20.18 6.53 -1.76
CA ILE A 82 19.92 6.60 -3.21
C ILE A 82 19.10 7.83 -3.61
N THR A 83 18.49 8.52 -2.64
CA THR A 83 17.69 9.74 -2.83
C THR A 83 17.96 10.75 -1.70
N SER A 84 17.38 11.95 -1.77
CA SER A 84 17.46 12.93 -0.68
C SER A 84 16.75 12.47 0.59
N ALA A 85 17.27 12.85 1.76
CA ALA A 85 16.66 12.53 3.06
C ALA A 85 15.19 12.97 3.16
N SER A 86 14.84 14.17 2.68
CA SER A 86 13.44 14.66 2.70
C SER A 86 12.51 13.83 1.79
N TYR A 87 13.04 13.27 0.71
CA TYR A 87 12.28 12.38 -0.17
C TYR A 87 12.04 11.03 0.50
N ALA A 88 13.08 10.46 1.13
CA ALA A 88 12.97 9.23 1.91
C ALA A 88 11.92 9.36 3.04
N GLU A 89 11.90 10.47 3.77
CA GLU A 89 10.90 10.72 4.82
C GLU A 89 9.47 10.79 4.26
N ARG A 90 9.27 11.45 3.12
CA ARG A 90 7.96 11.48 2.44
C ARG A 90 7.49 10.09 2.02
N VAL A 91 8.41 9.26 1.52
CA VAL A 91 8.11 7.88 1.15
C VAL A 91 7.72 7.07 2.38
N ARG A 92 8.46 7.19 3.50
CA ARG A 92 8.11 6.54 4.77
C ARG A 92 6.73 6.95 5.28
N ALA A 93 6.43 8.25 5.29
CA ALA A 93 5.12 8.76 5.68
C ALA A 93 4.01 8.17 4.80
N ARG A 94 4.22 8.16 3.47
CA ARG A 94 3.25 7.60 2.53
C ARG A 94 3.02 6.11 2.72
N ILE A 95 4.08 5.35 2.97
CA ILE A 95 3.99 3.92 3.28
C ILE A 95 3.23 3.71 4.60
N GLY A 96 3.46 4.55 5.61
CA GLY A 96 2.69 4.56 6.86
C GLY A 96 1.20 4.85 6.67
N GLU A 97 0.83 5.71 5.72
CA GLU A 97 -0.59 5.94 5.37
C GLU A 97 -1.22 4.77 4.63
N LEU A 98 -0.44 4.01 3.86
CA LEU A 98 -0.93 2.87 3.08
C LEU A 98 -1.08 1.60 3.93
N LEU A 99 -0.26 1.46 4.96
CA LEU A 99 -0.30 0.36 5.89
C LEU A 99 -1.36 0.66 6.95
N PRO A 100 -2.43 -0.15 7.07
CA PRO A 100 -3.48 0.10 8.04
C PRO A 100 -2.92 0.11 9.47
N ASP A 101 -3.47 0.94 10.36
CA ASP A 101 -3.12 1.00 11.79
C ASP A 101 -3.12 -0.39 12.46
N ALA A 102 -4.01 -1.28 12.02
CA ALA A 102 -4.07 -2.69 12.44
C ALA A 102 -2.80 -3.51 12.15
N LEU A 103 -1.89 -3.00 11.32
CA LEU A 103 -0.57 -3.56 11.06
C LEU A 103 0.54 -2.85 11.85
N GLN A 104 0.31 -1.61 12.32
CA GLN A 104 1.27 -0.85 13.14
C GLN A 104 1.25 -1.25 14.62
N ALA A 105 0.15 -1.85 15.10
CA ALA A 105 -0.03 -2.28 16.48
C ALA A 105 0.30 -3.78 16.74
N ALA A 106 1.03 -4.43 15.83
CA ALA A 106 1.45 -5.83 15.96
C ALA A 106 2.86 -5.96 16.56
#